data_AF-A0A4P6M8X2-F1
#
_entry.id   AF-A0A4P6M8X2-F1
#
_cell.length_a   1.000
_cell.length_b   1.000
_cell.length_c   1.000
_cell.angle_alpha   90.00
_cell.angle_beta   90.00
_cell.angle_gamma   90.00
#
_symmetry.space_group_name_H-M   'P 1'
#
loop_
_entity.id
_entity.type
_entity.pdbx_description
1 polymer ?
#
loop_
_entity_poly.entity_id
_entity_poly.type
_entity_poly.pdbx_seq_one_letter_code
_entity_poly.pdbx_strand_id
1 'polypeptide(L)'
;MERAKILRRLMEEQGLKVSDIVKRSGIAYSTVKSILENGIEKTSYVNVCKICEALGITTDQLEQMARSERETKKEPSYNDVERLIARNGKQMSKEQKLRLIQLLSEIVE
;
A
#
# COMPACT_ATOMS: atom_id res chain seq x y z
N MET A 1 -1.25 -9.90 -6.10
CA MET A 1 -2.25 -9.76 -4.98
C MET A 1 -2.42 -8.34 -4.42
N GLU A 2 -1.38 -7.51 -4.33
CA GLU A 2 -1.45 -6.20 -3.67
C GLU A 2 -2.51 -5.27 -4.27
N ARG A 3 -2.61 -5.20 -5.59
CA ARG A 3 -3.62 -4.36 -6.28
C ARG A 3 -5.07 -4.70 -5.88
N ALA A 4 -5.40 -5.98 -5.70
CA ALA A 4 -6.76 -6.38 -5.28
C ALA A 4 -7.08 -5.95 -3.84
N LYS A 5 -6.07 -5.91 -2.96
CA LYS A 5 -6.23 -5.36 -1.60
C LYS A 5 -6.46 -3.86 -1.63
N ILE A 6 -5.74 -3.13 -2.49
CA ILE A 6 -5.93 -1.69 -2.70
C ILE A 6 -7.36 -1.42 -3.17
N LEU A 7 -7.86 -2.18 -4.16
CA LEU A 7 -9.25 -2.04 -4.61
C LEU A 7 -10.26 -2.28 -3.49
N ARG A 8 -10.07 -3.32 -2.65
CA ARG A 8 -10.95 -3.57 -1.49
C ARG A 8 -10.92 -2.41 -0.50
N ARG A 9 -9.74 -1.87 -0.19
CA ARG A 9 -9.63 -0.72 0.72
C ARG A 9 -10.37 0.49 0.17
N LEU A 10 -10.19 0.80 -1.13
CA LEU A 10 -10.91 1.90 -1.78
C LEU A 10 -12.43 1.68 -1.78
N MET A 11 -12.89 0.43 -1.96
CA MET A 11 -14.31 0.11 -1.81
C MET A 11 -14.81 0.38 -0.39
N GLU A 12 -14.05 -0.04 0.64
CA GLU A 12 -14.40 0.16 2.05
C GLU A 12 -14.41 1.65 2.43
N GLU A 13 -13.40 2.42 2.00
CA GLU A 13 -13.30 3.88 2.22
C GLU A 13 -14.47 4.64 1.58
N GLN A 14 -14.97 4.17 0.43
CA GLN A 14 -16.13 4.75 -0.25
C GLN A 14 -17.47 4.15 0.21
N GLY A 15 -17.47 3.17 1.13
CA GLY A 15 -18.68 2.47 1.58
C GLY A 15 -19.37 1.62 0.49
N LEU A 16 -18.64 1.24 -0.55
CA LEU A 16 -19.15 0.49 -1.70
C LEU A 16 -19.12 -1.02 -1.47
N LYS A 17 -20.19 -1.70 -1.86
CA LYS A 17 -20.24 -3.17 -1.88
C LYS A 17 -19.89 -3.71 -3.26
N VAL A 18 -19.59 -5.01 -3.33
CA VAL A 18 -19.37 -5.72 -4.60
C VAL A 18 -20.54 -5.53 -5.56
N SER A 19 -21.77 -5.48 -5.04
CA SER A 19 -22.98 -5.21 -5.83
C SER A 19 -22.95 -3.84 -6.51
N ASP A 20 -22.37 -2.82 -5.88
CA ASP A 20 -22.29 -1.48 -6.44
C ASP A 20 -21.25 -1.42 -7.56
N ILE A 21 -20.13 -2.12 -7.38
CA ILE A 21 -19.11 -2.26 -8.44
C ILE A 21 -19.67 -3.01 -9.64
N VAL A 22 -20.46 -4.06 -9.44
CA VAL A 22 -21.14 -4.78 -10.52
C VAL A 22 -22.07 -3.85 -11.31
N LYS A 23 -22.89 -3.05 -10.61
CA LYS A 23 -23.80 -2.08 -11.24
C LYS A 23 -23.06 -0.99 -12.02
N ARG A 24 -21.95 -0.49 -11.48
CA ARG A 24 -21.17 0.61 -12.08
C ARG A 24 -20.27 0.15 -13.23
N SER A 25 -19.62 -1.00 -13.09
CA SER A 25 -18.67 -1.53 -14.08
C SER A 25 -19.32 -2.36 -15.19
N GLY A 26 -20.56 -2.85 -14.98
CA GLY A 26 -21.23 -3.77 -15.89
C GLY A 26 -20.58 -5.15 -15.98
N ILE A 27 -19.70 -5.50 -15.04
CA ILE A 27 -19.03 -6.80 -14.97
C ILE A 27 -19.87 -7.78 -14.14
N ALA A 28 -19.92 -9.04 -14.57
CA ALA A 28 -20.60 -10.10 -13.84
C ALA A 28 -20.07 -10.25 -12.39
N TYR A 29 -20.99 -10.53 -11.45
CA TYR A 29 -20.66 -10.67 -10.03
C TYR A 29 -19.56 -11.68 -9.75
N SER A 30 -19.60 -12.85 -10.40
CA SER A 30 -18.59 -13.90 -10.28
C SER A 30 -17.20 -13.41 -10.69
N THR A 31 -17.12 -12.60 -11.74
CA THR A 31 -15.86 -12.01 -12.23
C THR A 31 -15.34 -10.95 -11.27
N VAL A 32 -16.17 -10.03 -10.79
CA VAL A 32 -15.74 -9.03 -9.79
C VAL A 32 -15.24 -9.72 -8.53
N LYS A 33 -15.98 -10.72 -8.03
CA LYS A 33 -15.57 -11.50 -6.86
C LYS A 33 -14.24 -12.22 -7.09
N SER A 34 -14.08 -12.88 -8.24
CA SER A 34 -12.84 -13.56 -8.62
C SER A 34 -11.65 -12.59 -8.69
N ILE A 35 -11.84 -11.37 -9.22
CA ILE A 35 -10.77 -10.35 -9.29
C ILE A 35 -10.34 -9.89 -7.90
N LEU A 36 -11.31 -9.69 -6.99
CA LEU A 36 -11.04 -9.26 -5.62
C LEU A 36 -10.43 -10.36 -4.75
N GLU A 37 -10.64 -11.64 -5.07
CA GLU A 37 -10.12 -12.80 -4.32
C GLU A 37 -8.81 -13.34 -4.91
N ASN A 38 -8.79 -13.59 -6.23
CA ASN A 38 -7.68 -14.23 -6.93
C ASN A 38 -6.66 -13.23 -7.49
N GLY A 39 -7.00 -11.95 -7.51
CA GLY A 39 -6.16 -10.88 -8.01
C GLY A 39 -6.45 -10.48 -9.45
N ILE A 40 -6.08 -9.23 -9.75
CA ILE A 40 -6.28 -8.56 -11.03
C ILE A 40 -5.41 -9.18 -12.16
N GLU A 41 -4.34 -9.87 -11.80
CA GLU A 41 -3.37 -10.45 -12.76
C GLU A 41 -3.98 -11.56 -13.63
N LYS A 42 -5.07 -12.19 -13.19
CA LYS A 42 -5.76 -13.27 -13.92
C LYS A 42 -6.94 -12.81 -14.77
N THR A 43 -7.24 -11.51 -14.80
CA THR A 43 -8.35 -10.96 -15.59
C THR A 43 -7.85 -10.16 -16.79
N SER A 44 -8.72 -9.92 -17.77
CA SER A 44 -8.39 -9.09 -18.92
C SER A 44 -8.21 -7.63 -18.50
N TYR A 45 -7.30 -6.92 -19.18
CA TYR A 45 -7.02 -5.50 -18.95
C TYR A 45 -8.30 -4.64 -19.02
N VAL A 46 -9.22 -4.96 -19.94
CA VAL A 46 -10.51 -4.28 -20.08
C VAL A 46 -11.35 -4.35 -18.79
N ASN A 47 -11.36 -5.51 -18.12
CA ASN A 47 -12.07 -5.66 -16.86
C ASN A 47 -11.40 -4.87 -15.73
N VAL A 48 -10.08 -4.74 -15.76
CA VAL A 48 -9.34 -3.90 -14.80
C VAL A 48 -9.75 -2.44 -14.94
N CYS A 49 -9.75 -1.93 -16.17
CA CYS A 49 -10.14 -0.54 -16.47
C CYS A 49 -11.54 -0.25 -15.96
N LYS A 50 -12.52 -1.09 -16.29
CA LYS A 50 -13.92 -0.94 -15.85
C LYS A 50 -14.10 -0.93 -14.33
N ILE A 51 -13.30 -1.71 -13.59
CA ILE A 51 -13.34 -1.70 -12.12
C ILE A 51 -12.70 -0.43 -11.56
N CYS A 52 -11.57 0.00 -12.14
CA CYS A 52 -10.92 1.25 -11.76
C CYS A 52 -11.85 2.45 -12.00
N GLU A 53 -12.49 2.51 -13.17
CA GLU A 53 -13.49 3.52 -13.53
C GLU A 53 -14.68 3.52 -12.57
N ALA A 54 -15.19 2.34 -12.19
CA ALA A 54 -16.28 2.23 -11.21
C ALA A 54 -15.93 2.77 -9.82
N LEU A 55 -14.63 2.78 -9.48
CA LEU A 55 -14.06 3.33 -8.25
C LEU A 55 -13.57 4.78 -8.40
N GLY A 56 -13.67 5.36 -9.60
CA GLY A 56 -13.22 6.71 -9.88
C GLY A 56 -11.70 6.88 -9.94
N ILE A 57 -10.96 5.80 -10.17
CA ILE A 57 -9.51 5.83 -10.31
C ILE A 57 -9.08 5.34 -11.70
N THR A 58 -7.84 5.66 -12.08
CA THR A 58 -7.20 5.10 -13.27
C THR A 58 -6.38 3.87 -12.94
N THR A 59 -6.10 3.04 -13.94
CA THR A 59 -5.17 1.91 -13.81
C THR A 59 -3.76 2.36 -13.44
N ASP A 60 -3.34 3.55 -13.89
CA ASP A 60 -2.03 4.12 -13.55
C ASP A 60 -1.96 4.53 -12.07
N GLN A 61 -3.01 5.14 -11.53
CA GLN A 61 -3.10 5.44 -10.10
C GLN A 61 -3.07 4.17 -9.25
N LEU A 62 -3.78 3.12 -9.68
CA LEU A 62 -3.73 1.81 -9.01
C LEU A 62 -2.31 1.24 -8.99
N GLU A 63 -1.58 1.38 -10.10
CA GLU A 63 -0.19 0.92 -10.20
C GLU A 63 0.76 1.76 -9.34
N GLN A 64 0.57 3.08 -9.29
CA GLN A 64 1.34 3.96 -8.43
C GLN A 64 1.13 3.61 -6.95
N MET A 65 -0.12 3.39 -6.52
CA MET A 65 -0.43 2.95 -5.16
C MET A 65 0.23 1.60 -4.84
N ALA A 66 0.20 0.65 -5.78
CA ALA A 66 0.87 -0.64 -5.60
C ALA A 66 2.39 -0.52 -5.50
N ARG A 67 3.00 0.41 -6.25
CA ARG A 67 4.44 0.71 -6.16
C ARG A 67 4.79 1.37 -4.83
N SER A 68 4.03 2.38 -4.40
CA SER A 68 4.24 3.06 -3.13
C SER A 68 4.10 2.10 -1.94
N GLU A 69 3.10 1.20 -1.95
CA GLU A 69 2.99 0.18 -0.89
C GLU A 69 4.18 -0.79 -0.86
N ARG A 70 4.75 -1.14 -2.03
CA ARG A 70 5.99 -1.94 -2.12
C ARG A 70 7.21 -1.20 -1.59
N GLU A 71 7.29 0.11 -1.84
CA GLU A 71 8.37 0.96 -1.33
C GLU A 71 8.30 1.11 0.19
N THR A 72 7.09 1.24 0.76
CA THR A 72 6.89 1.29 2.22
C THR A 72 7.17 -0.04 2.94
N LYS A 73 7.22 -1.16 2.20
CA LYS A 73 7.50 -2.50 2.74
C LYS A 73 8.97 -2.90 2.69
N LYS A 74 9.89 -2.05 2.23
CA LYS A 74 11.31 -2.34 2.47
C LYS A 74 11.54 -2.30 3.97
N GLU A 75 11.98 -3.43 4.52
CA GLU A 75 12.51 -3.43 5.89
C GLU A 75 13.55 -2.33 6.00
N PRO A 76 13.49 -1.50 7.06
CA PRO A 76 14.49 -0.47 7.27
C PRO A 76 15.88 -1.10 7.28
N SER A 77 16.75 -0.65 6.38
CA SER A 77 18.14 -1.10 6.34
C SER A 77 18.99 -0.33 7.34
N TYR A 78 20.18 -0.85 7.67
CA TYR A 78 21.18 -0.12 8.45
C TYR A 78 21.48 1.28 7.86
N ASN A 79 21.51 1.40 6.53
CA ASN A 79 21.71 2.70 5.86
C ASN A 79 20.58 3.70 6.13
N ASP A 80 19.35 3.22 6.32
CA ASP A 80 18.21 4.10 6.65
C ASP A 80 18.34 4.63 8.08
N VAL A 81 18.83 3.79 9.01
CA VAL A 81 19.16 4.19 10.38
C VAL A 81 20.28 5.24 10.40
N GLU A 82 21.37 5.01 9.65
CA GLU A 82 22.46 5.99 9.53
C GLU A 82 21.99 7.34 9.01
N ARG A 83 21.16 7.34 7.96
CA ARG A 83 20.59 8.57 7.39
C ARG A 83 19.70 9.30 8.38
N LEU A 84 18.89 8.59 9.17
CA LEU A 84 18.06 9.19 10.21
C LEU A 84 18.91 9.83 11.31
N ILE A 85 19.98 9.17 11.74
CA ILE A 85 20.91 9.71 12.74
C ILE A 85 21.65 10.91 12.19
N ALA A 86 22.14 10.86 10.94
CA ALA A 86 22.83 11.99 10.31
C ALA A 86 21.90 13.21 10.15
N ARG A 87 20.64 12.99 9.76
CA ARG A 87 19.64 14.06 9.59
C ARG A 87 19.27 14.72 10.92
N ASN A 88 19.02 13.93 11.96
CA ASN A 88 18.48 14.44 13.22
C ASN A 88 19.55 14.73 14.28
N GLY A 89 20.74 14.14 14.15
CA GLY A 89 21.81 14.19 15.16
C GLY A 89 22.34 15.59 15.46
N LYS A 90 22.21 16.54 14.51
CA LYS A 90 22.56 17.95 14.75
C LYS A 90 21.53 18.67 15.63
N GLN A 91 20.26 18.25 15.59
CA GLN A 91 19.17 18.84 16.37
C GLN A 91 18.95 18.18 17.73
N MET A 92 19.59 17.03 17.98
CA MET A 92 19.50 16.33 19.26
C MET A 92 20.37 17.00 20.34
N SER A 93 19.77 17.20 21.51
CA SER A 93 20.49 17.52 22.75
C SER A 93 21.46 16.40 23.15
N LYS A 94 22.38 16.71 24.08
CA LYS A 94 23.34 15.75 24.60
C LYS A 94 22.62 14.58 25.30
N GLU A 95 21.57 14.88 26.04
CA GLU A 95 20.74 13.90 26.77
C GLU A 95 20.02 12.95 25.80
N GLN A 96 19.48 13.49 24.71
CA GLN A 96 18.84 12.67 23.66
C GLN A 96 19.83 11.75 22.96
N LYS A 97 21.07 12.22 22.72
CA LYS A 97 22.13 11.38 22.14
C LYS A 97 22.54 10.25 23.07
N LEU A 98 22.74 10.55 24.35
CA LEU A 98 23.09 9.54 25.36
C LEU A 98 21.98 8.49 25.51
N ARG A 99 20.71 8.88 25.54
CA ARG A 99 19.59 7.92 25.56
C ARG A 99 19.54 7.03 24.32
N LEU A 100 19.80 7.58 23.14
CA LEU A 100 19.85 6.78 21.92
C LEU A 100 20.98 5.75 21.95
N ILE A 101 22.17 6.13 22.43
CA ILE A 101 23.31 5.21 22.60
C ILE A 101 22.94 4.09 23.58
N GLN A 102 22.31 4.41 24.71
CA GLN A 102 21.89 3.42 25.70
C GLN A 102 20.91 2.41 25.12
N LEU A 103 19.85 2.89 24.44
CA LEU A 103 18.84 2.05 23.80
C LEU A 103 19.45 1.07 22.79
N LEU A 104 20.40 1.54 21.97
CA LEU A 104 21.05 0.70 20.97
C LEU A 104 22.05 -0.30 21.59
N SER A 105 22.65 0.06 22.74
CA SER A 105 23.58 -0.82 23.47
C SER A 105 22.87 -1.93 24.24
N GLU A 106 21.59 -1.74 24.58
CA GLU A 106 20.75 -2.73 25.27
C GLU A 106 20.11 -3.75 24.33
N ILE A 107 20.15 -3.51 23.01
CA ILE A 107 19.79 -4.50 21.99
C ILE A 107 20.97 -5.46 21.85
N VAL A 108 21.06 -6.40 22.77
CA VAL A 108 21.92 -7.59 22.67
C VAL A 108 21.05 -8.72 22.11
N GLU A 109 21.58 -9.47 21.13
CA GLU A 109 20.92 -10.55 20.38
C GLU A 109 20.04 -11.49 21.22
#